data_AF-A0A5N5ZML2-F1
#
_entry.id   AF-A0A5N5ZML2-F1
#
_cell.length_a   1.000
_cell.length_b   1.000
_cell.length_c   1.000
_cell.angle_alpha   90.00
_cell.angle_beta   90.00
_cell.angle_gamma   90.00
#
_symmetry.space_group_name_H-M   'P 1'
#
loop_
_entity.id
_entity.type
_entity.pdbx_description
1 polymer ?
#
loop_
_entity_poly.entity_id
_entity_poly.type
_entity_poly.pdbx_seq_one_letter_code
_entity_poly.pdbx_strand_id
1 'polypeptide(L)'
;MAEKNRTELKAYFETGDRPTQDEFVDFVDSAVNRGQDKATLSEALTTNNTKYITPQTANHVVNTAVPSATTSVQGKVELATLTEVTSGTDTTRAVTPQGAKQAAEVHAPVTSVNGQTGAVTIVTSGSDSGWQNASLLNGIQNYSVGSYGNARYRKKDGVVFIEGLVRNGTPTPGQTDIFVLPVGYRPSKRLILSTIVSGNVMVRLDISATGEVTCYDYNTSWTSISGISFVI
;
A
#
# COMPACT_ATOMS: atom_id res chain seq x y z
N MET A 1 62.32 -13.11 32.52
CA MET A 1 63.36 -12.05 32.59
C MET A 1 62.64 -10.74 32.88
N ALA A 2 63.22 -9.85 33.66
CA ALA A 2 62.52 -8.65 34.13
C ALA A 2 62.69 -7.51 33.11
N GLU A 3 61.61 -6.89 32.65
CA GLU A 3 61.68 -5.69 31.81
C GLU A 3 62.49 -4.60 32.54
N LYS A 4 63.60 -4.15 31.93
CA LYS A 4 64.42 -3.05 32.45
C LYS A 4 63.93 -1.73 31.89
N ASN A 5 63.99 -0.68 32.71
CA ASN A 5 63.61 0.64 32.24
C ASN A 5 64.70 1.24 31.32
N ARG A 6 64.31 2.21 30.49
CA ARG A 6 65.22 2.79 29.50
C ARG A 6 66.44 3.50 30.11
N THR A 7 66.36 3.95 31.37
CA THR A 7 67.51 4.53 32.08
C THR A 7 68.50 3.44 32.49
N GLU A 8 68.02 2.31 33.01
CA GLU A 8 68.85 1.15 33.35
C GLU A 8 69.52 0.56 32.10
N LEU A 9 68.77 0.40 31.00
CA LEU A 9 69.31 -0.11 29.74
C LEU A 9 70.40 0.80 29.16
N LYS A 10 70.29 2.12 29.35
CA LYS A 10 71.31 3.09 28.89
C LYS A 10 72.60 2.98 29.70
N ALA A 11 72.50 2.66 31.00
CA ALA A 11 73.66 2.54 31.87
C ALA A 11 74.59 1.38 31.46
N TYR A 12 74.06 0.34 30.81
CA TYR A 12 74.87 -0.79 30.30
C TYR A 12 75.90 -0.38 29.22
N PHE A 13 75.77 0.81 28.63
CA PHE A 13 76.59 1.29 27.51
C PHE A 13 77.34 2.59 27.85
N GLU A 14 77.60 2.89 29.13
CA GLU A 14 78.43 4.02 29.52
C GLU A 14 79.89 3.84 29.06
N THR A 15 80.63 4.94 28.99
CA THR A 15 81.99 4.92 28.42
C THR A 15 82.94 4.09 29.30
N GLY A 16 83.47 3.01 28.74
CA GLY A 16 84.37 2.09 29.44
C GLY A 16 83.72 0.76 29.82
N ASP A 17 82.40 0.67 29.73
CA ASP A 17 81.66 -0.55 30.03
C ASP A 17 81.52 -1.46 28.80
N ARG A 18 81.55 -2.77 29.04
CA ARG A 18 81.25 -3.81 28.04
C ARG A 18 80.03 -4.58 28.51
N PRO A 19 78.86 -4.41 27.87
CA PRO A 19 77.66 -5.14 28.24
C PRO A 19 77.89 -6.65 28.20
N THR A 20 77.36 -7.32 29.21
CA THR A 20 77.29 -8.77 29.33
C THR A 20 76.24 -9.35 28.38
N GLN A 21 76.28 -10.66 28.18
CA GLN A 21 75.26 -11.36 27.36
C GLN A 21 73.85 -11.13 27.92
N ASP A 22 73.68 -11.16 29.24
CA ASP A 22 72.38 -10.97 29.88
C ASP A 22 71.85 -9.53 29.69
N GLU A 23 72.74 -8.52 29.72
CA GLU A 23 72.39 -7.12 29.46
C GLU A 23 71.96 -6.89 28.00
N PHE A 24 72.54 -7.64 27.04
CA PHE A 24 72.08 -7.64 25.66
C PHE A 24 70.70 -8.28 25.50
N VAL A 25 70.43 -9.38 26.23
CA VAL A 25 69.12 -10.03 26.23
C VAL A 25 68.06 -9.09 26.83
N ASP A 26 68.36 -8.41 27.94
CA ASP A 26 67.49 -7.40 28.55
C ASP A 26 67.15 -6.27 27.56
N PHE A 27 68.13 -5.81 26.77
CA PHE A 27 67.93 -4.77 25.75
C PHE A 27 66.97 -5.24 24.64
N VAL A 28 67.14 -6.48 24.15
CA VAL A 28 66.29 -7.06 23.10
C VAL A 28 64.85 -7.26 23.60
N ASP A 29 64.68 -7.80 24.81
CA ASP A 29 63.36 -8.07 25.38
C ASP A 29 62.62 -6.79 25.82
N SER A 30 63.36 -5.71 26.08
CA SER A 30 62.80 -4.41 26.49
C SER A 30 62.55 -3.45 25.32
N ALA A 31 62.50 -3.95 24.07
CA ALA A 31 62.25 -3.14 22.87
C ALA A 31 60.95 -2.31 22.96
N VAL A 32 59.95 -2.79 23.71
CA VAL A 32 58.80 -2.01 24.19
C VAL A 32 58.77 -2.09 25.70
N ASN A 33 58.97 -0.97 26.40
CA ASN A 33 58.88 -0.95 27.85
C ASN A 33 57.43 -0.71 28.26
N ARG A 34 56.76 -1.70 28.86
CA ARG A 34 55.32 -1.60 29.10
C ARG A 34 54.91 -0.57 30.14
N GLY A 35 55.83 -0.21 31.03
CA GLY A 35 55.62 0.84 32.03
C GLY A 35 55.82 2.25 31.46
N GLN A 36 56.75 2.39 30.51
CA GLN A 36 57.15 3.70 29.98
C GLN A 36 56.51 4.04 28.63
N ASP A 37 56.13 3.06 27.82
CA ASP A 37 55.64 3.28 26.45
C ASP A 37 54.11 3.10 26.34
N LYS A 38 53.46 2.54 27.38
CA LYS A 38 51.99 2.46 27.48
C LYS A 38 51.38 3.82 27.79
N ALA A 39 50.31 4.18 27.10
CA ALA A 39 49.48 5.33 27.44
C ALA A 39 48.64 5.05 28.70
N THR A 40 48.60 6.02 29.61
CA THR A 40 47.56 6.13 30.64
C THR A 40 46.19 6.39 29.99
N LEU A 41 45.10 6.24 30.75
CA LEU A 41 43.76 6.55 30.25
C LEU A 41 43.62 8.01 29.81
N SER A 42 44.28 8.93 30.52
CA SER A 42 44.26 10.36 30.17
C SER A 42 45.04 10.64 28.90
N GLU A 43 46.23 10.06 28.73
CA GLU A 43 47.04 10.24 27.52
C GLU A 43 46.32 9.69 26.28
N ALA A 44 45.59 8.59 26.44
CA ALA A 44 44.81 7.97 25.36
C ALA A 44 43.64 8.82 24.84
N LEU A 45 43.30 9.92 25.53
CA LEU A 45 42.24 10.87 25.13
C LEU A 45 42.80 12.16 24.52
N THR A 46 44.11 12.21 24.29
CA THR A 46 44.82 13.38 23.74
C THR A 46 45.50 13.04 22.41
N THR A 47 46.15 14.01 21.78
CA THR A 47 46.85 13.86 20.49
C THR A 47 48.25 13.22 20.61
N ASN A 48 48.47 12.34 21.58
CA ASN A 48 49.78 11.74 21.82
C ASN A 48 50.07 10.57 20.85
N ASN A 49 51.06 10.76 19.97
CA ASN A 49 51.46 9.77 18.96
C ASN A 49 52.69 8.92 19.36
N THR A 50 53.21 9.06 20.58
CA THR A 50 54.45 8.40 21.03
C THR A 50 54.22 7.20 21.95
N LYS A 51 52.96 6.94 22.34
CA LYS A 51 52.57 5.89 23.26
C LYS A 51 51.67 4.87 22.57
N TYR A 52 51.76 3.61 22.99
CA TYR A 52 50.82 2.58 22.55
C TYR A 52 49.62 2.46 23.50
N ILE A 53 48.48 2.00 22.99
CA ILE A 53 47.28 1.67 23.78
C ILE A 53 47.07 0.16 23.86
N THR A 54 46.35 -0.29 24.88
CA THR A 54 45.94 -1.70 25.05
C THR A 54 44.46 -1.89 24.66
N PRO A 55 43.99 -3.12 24.39
CA PRO A 55 42.56 -3.38 24.18
C PRO A 55 41.68 -2.86 25.32
N GLN A 56 42.16 -2.94 26.57
CA GLN A 56 41.47 -2.38 27.73
C GLN A 56 41.32 -0.85 27.62
N THR A 57 42.41 -0.15 27.27
CA THR A 57 42.40 1.30 27.05
C THR A 57 41.47 1.68 25.90
N ALA A 58 41.52 0.95 24.78
CA ALA A 58 40.64 1.19 23.63
C ALA A 58 39.15 1.04 24.00
N ASN A 59 38.80 -0.05 24.71
CA ASN A 59 37.43 -0.26 25.20
C ASN A 59 36.99 0.85 26.17
N HIS A 60 37.90 1.35 27.02
CA HIS A 60 37.59 2.48 27.89
C HIS A 60 37.28 3.74 27.08
N VAL A 61 38.13 4.11 26.13
CA VAL A 61 37.95 5.30 25.27
C VAL A 61 36.60 5.25 24.53
N VAL A 62 36.26 4.12 23.92
CA VAL A 62 34.96 3.97 23.22
C VAL A 62 33.77 4.14 24.18
N ASN A 63 33.89 3.63 25.41
CA ASN A 63 32.79 3.68 26.37
C ASN A 63 32.62 5.05 27.03
N THR A 64 33.71 5.78 27.28
CA THR A 64 33.66 7.04 28.05
C THR A 64 33.78 8.29 27.19
N ALA A 65 34.54 8.26 26.10
CA ALA A 65 34.81 9.46 25.30
C ALA A 65 33.86 9.64 24.12
N VAL A 66 33.24 8.57 23.62
CA VAL A 66 32.20 8.66 22.58
C VAL A 66 30.85 8.94 23.25
N PRO A 67 30.27 10.15 23.09
CA PRO A 67 28.99 10.49 23.71
C PRO A 67 27.83 9.77 23.03
N SER A 68 26.63 9.88 23.61
CA SER A 68 25.40 9.52 22.90
C SER A 68 25.19 10.45 21.71
N ALA A 69 24.75 9.91 20.58
CA ALA A 69 24.42 10.74 19.42
C ALA A 69 23.21 11.63 19.69
N THR A 70 23.24 12.84 19.14
CA THR A 70 22.10 13.78 19.11
C THR A 70 21.99 14.37 17.70
N THR A 71 21.00 15.23 17.47
CA THR A 71 20.86 15.95 16.20
C THR A 71 22.00 16.92 15.91
N SER A 72 22.82 17.26 16.92
CA SER A 72 23.92 18.24 16.79
C SER A 72 25.28 17.67 17.17
N VAL A 73 25.34 16.46 17.73
CA VAL A 73 26.58 15.82 18.21
C VAL A 73 26.61 14.38 17.70
N GLN A 74 27.69 14.01 17.02
CA GLN A 74 27.94 12.63 16.61
C GLN A 74 28.26 11.76 17.84
N GLY A 75 27.82 10.50 17.82
CA GLY A 75 28.01 9.61 18.95
C GLY A 75 27.52 8.18 18.68
N LYS A 76 27.43 7.40 19.75
CA LYS A 76 26.85 6.04 19.71
C LYS A 76 25.34 6.08 19.93
N VAL A 77 24.66 5.07 19.39
CA VAL A 77 23.21 4.85 19.53
C VAL A 77 22.96 3.41 19.94
N GLU A 78 21.91 3.20 20.73
CA GLU A 78 21.29 1.88 20.91
C GLU A 78 20.20 1.68 19.85
N LEU A 79 19.90 0.42 19.50
CA LEU A 79 18.79 0.10 18.61
C LEU A 79 17.46 0.16 19.36
N ALA A 80 16.47 0.83 18.78
CA ALA A 80 15.14 0.90 19.33
C ALA A 80 14.42 -0.46 19.25
N THR A 81 13.70 -0.81 20.30
CA THR A 81 12.78 -1.95 20.32
C THR A 81 11.53 -1.67 19.47
N LEU A 82 10.81 -2.72 19.04
CA LEU A 82 9.58 -2.53 18.25
C LEU A 82 8.50 -1.74 19.01
N THR A 83 8.47 -1.85 20.34
CA THR A 83 7.56 -1.08 21.20
C THR A 83 7.89 0.40 21.17
N GLU A 84 9.17 0.75 21.32
CA GLU A 84 9.63 2.15 21.24
C GLU A 84 9.36 2.73 19.86
N VAL A 85 9.64 1.97 18.80
CA VAL A 85 9.38 2.37 17.41
C VAL A 85 7.90 2.62 17.16
N THR A 86 7.02 1.75 17.69
CA THR A 86 5.57 1.93 17.55
C THR A 86 5.06 3.10 18.38
N SER A 87 5.65 3.39 19.54
CA SER A 87 5.29 4.55 20.35
C SER A 87 5.70 5.89 19.68
N GLY A 88 6.79 5.88 18.92
CA GLY A 88 7.26 7.05 18.16
C GLY A 88 7.75 8.23 18.99
N THR A 89 8.00 8.05 20.30
CA THR A 89 8.41 9.15 21.20
C THR A 89 9.90 9.17 21.55
N ASP A 90 10.64 8.09 21.30
CA ASP A 90 12.07 7.99 21.62
C ASP A 90 12.91 8.79 20.62
N THR A 91 13.75 9.70 21.12
CA THR A 91 14.64 10.56 20.32
C THR A 91 16.12 10.18 20.44
N THR A 92 16.43 9.10 21.18
CA THR A 92 17.80 8.71 21.55
C THR A 92 18.27 7.41 20.88
N ARG A 93 17.34 6.58 20.40
CA ARG A 93 17.63 5.28 19.79
C ARG A 93 17.44 5.27 18.28
N ALA A 94 18.21 4.43 17.59
CA ALA A 94 18.13 4.24 16.15
C ALA A 94 17.14 3.14 15.77
N VAL A 95 16.31 3.41 14.75
CA VAL A 95 15.38 2.43 14.18
C VAL A 95 16.12 1.37 13.36
N THR A 96 15.72 0.10 13.52
CA THR A 96 16.14 -1.00 12.63
C THR A 96 15.27 -1.04 11.37
N PRO A 97 15.68 -1.73 10.28
CA PRO A 97 14.82 -1.94 9.12
C PRO A 97 13.46 -2.60 9.46
N GLN A 98 13.46 -3.53 10.42
CA GLN A 98 12.22 -4.15 10.94
C GLN A 98 11.35 -3.11 11.65
N GLY A 99 11.94 -2.27 12.51
CA GLY A 99 11.24 -1.18 13.16
C GLY A 99 10.64 -0.20 12.16
N ALA A 100 11.40 0.21 11.15
CA ALA A 100 10.91 1.12 10.11
C ALA A 100 9.70 0.54 9.36
N LYS A 101 9.72 -0.75 9.02
CA LYS A 101 8.56 -1.45 8.46
C LYS A 101 7.36 -1.43 9.41
N GLN A 102 7.57 -1.78 10.68
CA GLN A 102 6.52 -1.79 11.70
C GLN A 102 5.87 -0.40 11.86
N ALA A 103 6.68 0.66 11.94
CA ALA A 103 6.19 2.02 12.04
C ALA A 103 5.34 2.42 10.82
N ALA A 104 5.78 2.06 9.61
CA ALA A 104 5.05 2.33 8.38
C ALA A 104 3.69 1.59 8.33
N GLU A 105 3.64 0.35 8.81
CA GLU A 105 2.42 -0.47 8.82
C GLU A 105 1.43 -0.02 9.89
N VAL A 106 1.91 0.32 11.10
CA VAL A 106 1.04 0.71 12.23
C VAL A 106 0.52 2.13 12.07
N HIS A 107 1.35 3.05 11.59
CA HIS A 107 0.96 4.46 11.44
C HIS A 107 0.35 4.77 10.07
N ALA A 108 0.01 3.75 9.28
CA ALA A 108 -0.70 3.95 8.01
C ALA A 108 -2.09 4.57 8.29
N PRO A 109 -2.46 5.70 7.65
CA PRO A 109 -3.74 6.37 7.91
C PRO A 109 -4.95 5.53 7.46
N VAL A 110 -4.75 4.59 6.53
CA VAL A 110 -5.76 3.63 6.08
C VAL A 110 -5.16 2.24 6.14
N THR A 111 -5.67 1.40 7.02
CA THR A 111 -5.21 0.01 7.20
C THR A 111 -6.02 -0.99 6.36
N SER A 112 -7.27 -0.64 6.01
CA SER A 112 -8.09 -1.42 5.09
C SER A 112 -9.17 -0.56 4.45
N VAL A 113 -9.67 -1.01 3.29
CA VAL A 113 -10.86 -0.47 2.64
C VAL A 113 -11.82 -1.63 2.42
N ASN A 114 -12.97 -1.61 3.09
CA ASN A 114 -13.96 -2.71 3.06
C ASN A 114 -13.34 -4.10 3.33
N GLY A 115 -12.43 -4.18 4.30
CA GLY A 115 -11.74 -5.43 4.68
C GLY A 115 -10.62 -5.88 3.74
N GLN A 116 -10.34 -5.16 2.65
CA GLN A 116 -9.20 -5.43 1.78
C GLN A 116 -7.97 -4.64 2.22
N THR A 117 -6.82 -5.32 2.19
CA THR A 117 -5.49 -4.76 2.49
C THR A 117 -4.62 -4.77 1.24
N GLY A 118 -3.64 -3.86 1.14
CA GLY A 118 -2.74 -3.79 -0.01
C GLY A 118 -3.31 -2.95 -1.16
N ALA A 119 -3.09 -3.38 -2.41
CA ALA A 119 -3.63 -2.70 -3.57
C ALA A 119 -5.16 -2.85 -3.61
N VAL A 120 -5.88 -1.76 -3.38
CA VAL A 120 -7.34 -1.72 -3.43
C VAL A 120 -7.78 -0.98 -4.69
N THR A 121 -8.58 -1.63 -5.53
CA THR A 121 -9.29 -0.96 -6.63
C THR A 121 -10.61 -0.42 -6.11
N ILE A 122 -10.70 0.91 -5.96
CA ILE A 122 -11.97 1.58 -5.68
C ILE A 122 -12.64 1.86 -7.03
N VAL A 123 -13.71 1.16 -7.34
CA VAL A 123 -14.50 1.41 -8.54
C VAL A 123 -15.38 2.64 -8.28
N THR A 124 -14.95 3.80 -8.77
CA THR A 124 -15.61 5.10 -8.54
C THR A 124 -16.67 5.45 -9.58
N SER A 125 -16.61 4.85 -10.77
CA SER A 125 -17.74 4.79 -11.70
C SER A 125 -18.62 3.63 -11.26
N GLY A 126 -19.75 3.89 -10.61
CA GLY A 126 -20.57 2.81 -10.06
C GLY A 126 -20.97 1.76 -11.11
N SER A 127 -21.48 0.62 -10.64
CA SER A 127 -21.65 -0.59 -11.45
C SER A 127 -22.54 -0.33 -12.67
N ASP A 128 -22.01 -0.46 -13.90
CA ASP A 128 -22.75 -0.43 -15.16
C ASP A 128 -22.60 -1.77 -15.86
N SER A 129 -23.71 -2.43 -16.20
CA SER A 129 -23.70 -3.69 -16.95
C SER A 129 -23.32 -3.52 -18.42
N GLY A 130 -23.31 -2.29 -18.93
CA GLY A 130 -23.34 -2.01 -20.35
C GLY A 130 -24.72 -2.30 -20.95
N TRP A 131 -24.96 -1.77 -22.15
CA TRP A 131 -26.18 -2.01 -22.91
C TRP A 131 -26.24 -3.44 -23.47
N GLN A 132 -27.37 -4.11 -23.27
CA GLN A 132 -27.67 -5.46 -23.75
C GLN A 132 -28.93 -5.44 -24.61
N ASN A 133 -28.92 -6.10 -25.77
CA ASN A 133 -30.09 -6.15 -26.64
C ASN A 133 -31.23 -6.98 -26.00
N ALA A 134 -32.47 -6.52 -26.15
CA ALA A 134 -33.65 -7.25 -25.71
C ALA A 134 -33.98 -8.40 -26.68
N SER A 135 -34.29 -9.57 -26.13
CA SER A 135 -34.84 -10.70 -26.89
C SER A 135 -36.34 -10.49 -27.09
N LEU A 136 -36.70 -9.94 -28.24
CA LEU A 136 -38.09 -9.59 -28.57
C LEU A 136 -38.97 -10.83 -28.77
N LEU A 137 -40.21 -10.77 -28.30
CA LEU A 137 -41.21 -11.84 -28.35
C LEU A 137 -42.27 -11.58 -29.44
N ASN A 138 -43.16 -12.55 -29.65
CA ASN A 138 -44.39 -12.39 -30.44
C ASN A 138 -44.17 -11.90 -31.89
N GLY A 139 -43.00 -12.17 -32.48
CA GLY A 139 -42.62 -11.70 -33.82
C GLY A 139 -42.31 -10.20 -33.89
N ILE A 140 -42.19 -9.52 -32.74
CA ILE A 140 -41.82 -8.12 -32.64
C ILE A 140 -40.37 -7.94 -33.12
N GLN A 141 -40.12 -6.84 -33.79
CA GLN A 141 -38.83 -6.48 -34.36
C GLN A 141 -38.43 -5.08 -33.94
N ASN A 142 -37.13 -4.81 -33.94
CA ASN A 142 -36.63 -3.45 -33.79
C ASN A 142 -37.10 -2.60 -34.99
N TYR A 143 -37.53 -1.36 -34.70
CA TYR A 143 -37.72 -0.33 -35.72
C TYR A 143 -36.34 0.23 -36.08
N SER A 144 -35.47 -0.59 -36.69
CA SER A 144 -34.09 -0.21 -37.03
C SER A 144 -34.00 0.62 -38.33
N VAL A 145 -35.05 1.36 -38.69
CA VAL A 145 -35.08 2.20 -39.90
C VAL A 145 -34.68 3.62 -39.51
N GLY A 146 -33.70 4.21 -40.19
CA GLY A 146 -33.25 5.58 -39.88
C GLY A 146 -32.45 5.66 -38.58
N SER A 147 -32.71 6.68 -37.74
CA SER A 147 -31.90 7.03 -36.56
C SER A 147 -32.42 6.46 -35.23
N TYR A 148 -33.37 5.51 -35.24
CA TYR A 148 -33.95 4.97 -34.01
C TYR A 148 -33.13 3.80 -33.44
N GLY A 149 -33.03 3.76 -32.10
CA GLY A 149 -32.29 2.71 -31.39
C GLY A 149 -33.04 1.38 -31.30
N ASN A 150 -32.29 0.28 -31.25
CA ASN A 150 -32.83 -1.05 -30.96
C ASN A 150 -33.34 -1.14 -29.52
N ALA A 151 -34.31 -2.02 -29.28
CA ALA A 151 -34.74 -2.44 -27.96
C ALA A 151 -33.57 -3.04 -27.18
N ARG A 152 -33.17 -2.37 -26.10
CA ARG A 152 -32.05 -2.76 -25.23
C ARG A 152 -32.25 -2.26 -23.81
N TYR A 153 -31.52 -2.86 -22.88
CA TYR A 153 -31.56 -2.53 -21.47
C TYR A 153 -30.17 -2.52 -20.84
N ARG A 154 -30.01 -1.84 -19.71
CA ARG A 154 -28.82 -1.91 -18.86
C ARG A 154 -29.18 -1.69 -17.40
N LYS A 155 -28.29 -2.08 -16.50
CA LYS A 155 -28.36 -1.72 -15.08
C LYS A 155 -27.16 -0.87 -14.75
N LYS A 156 -27.41 0.35 -14.30
CA LYS A 156 -26.38 1.27 -13.84
C LYS A 156 -26.76 1.79 -12.46
N ASP A 157 -25.89 1.57 -11.48
CA ASP A 157 -26.06 2.09 -10.11
C ASP A 157 -27.40 1.70 -9.46
N GLY A 158 -27.83 0.45 -9.65
CA GLY A 158 -29.10 -0.06 -9.12
C GLY A 158 -30.35 0.41 -9.87
N VAL A 159 -30.18 1.19 -10.94
CA VAL A 159 -31.26 1.63 -11.82
C VAL A 159 -31.22 0.84 -13.12
N VAL A 160 -32.34 0.23 -13.49
CA VAL A 160 -32.52 -0.40 -14.79
C VAL A 160 -33.01 0.66 -15.77
N PHE A 161 -32.37 0.74 -16.93
CA PHE A 161 -32.76 1.60 -18.04
C PHE A 161 -33.16 0.70 -19.21
N ILE A 162 -34.26 1.06 -19.89
CA ILE A 162 -34.73 0.42 -21.10
C ILE A 162 -34.86 1.50 -22.17
N GLU A 163 -34.40 1.18 -23.38
CA GLU A 163 -34.62 2.04 -24.54
C GLU A 163 -34.84 1.27 -25.82
N GLY A 164 -35.36 1.98 -26.83
CA GLY A 164 -35.57 1.47 -28.17
C GLY A 164 -36.95 1.80 -28.74
N LEU A 165 -37.11 1.50 -30.03
CA LEU A 165 -38.36 1.58 -30.76
C LEU A 165 -38.62 0.23 -31.44
N VAL A 166 -39.82 -0.33 -31.27
CA VAL A 166 -40.18 -1.64 -31.81
C VAL A 166 -41.36 -1.54 -32.77
N ARG A 167 -41.56 -2.57 -33.59
CA ARG A 167 -42.65 -2.71 -34.57
C ARG A 167 -42.98 -4.17 -34.84
N ASN A 168 -43.93 -4.37 -35.75
CA ASN A 168 -44.40 -5.69 -36.20
C ASN A 168 -44.89 -6.53 -35.02
N GLY A 169 -44.86 -7.84 -35.16
CA GLY A 169 -45.40 -8.77 -34.18
C GLY A 169 -46.89 -9.06 -34.35
N THR A 170 -47.36 -10.04 -33.58
CA THR A 170 -48.76 -10.47 -33.53
C THR A 170 -49.32 -10.06 -32.16
N PRO A 171 -50.04 -8.92 -32.07
CA PRO A 171 -50.56 -8.44 -30.81
C PRO A 171 -51.52 -9.46 -30.19
N THR A 172 -51.39 -9.68 -28.88
CA THR A 172 -52.43 -10.38 -28.11
C THR A 172 -53.50 -9.35 -27.73
N PRO A 173 -54.81 -9.66 -27.85
CA PRO A 173 -55.87 -8.71 -27.56
C PRO A 173 -55.74 -8.10 -26.16
N GLY A 174 -55.71 -6.77 -26.09
CA GLY A 174 -55.65 -5.98 -24.86
C GLY A 174 -54.24 -5.76 -24.27
N GLN A 175 -53.29 -6.70 -24.43
CA GLN A 175 -51.93 -6.54 -23.92
C GLN A 175 -50.94 -7.43 -24.67
N THR A 176 -49.74 -6.93 -25.00
CA THR A 176 -48.71 -7.69 -25.72
C THR A 176 -47.36 -7.59 -25.02
N ASP A 177 -46.75 -8.73 -24.74
CA ASP A 177 -45.41 -8.80 -24.16
C ASP A 177 -44.36 -8.50 -25.24
N ILE A 178 -43.52 -7.49 -24.98
CA ILE A 178 -42.46 -7.07 -25.91
C ILE A 178 -41.22 -7.94 -25.72
N PHE A 179 -40.78 -8.10 -24.48
CA PHE A 179 -39.65 -8.96 -24.08
C PHE A 179 -39.72 -9.27 -22.57
N VAL A 180 -38.82 -10.11 -22.09
CA VAL A 180 -38.67 -10.43 -20.66
C VAL A 180 -37.29 -10.02 -20.18
N LEU A 181 -37.25 -9.24 -19.10
CA LEU A 181 -36.01 -8.88 -18.42
C LEU A 181 -35.41 -10.12 -17.71
N PRO A 182 -34.10 -10.35 -17.81
CA PRO A 182 -33.43 -11.39 -17.03
C PRO A 182 -33.53 -11.16 -15.52
N VAL A 183 -33.39 -12.22 -14.73
CA VAL A 183 -33.22 -12.12 -13.27
C VAL A 183 -32.06 -11.17 -12.97
N GLY A 184 -32.24 -10.27 -12.01
CA GLY A 184 -31.28 -9.21 -11.68
C GLY A 184 -31.50 -7.87 -12.39
N TYR A 185 -32.49 -7.79 -13.30
CA TYR A 185 -32.98 -6.55 -13.95
C TYR A 185 -34.48 -6.32 -13.72
N ARG A 186 -35.14 -7.17 -12.92
CA ARG A 186 -36.60 -7.14 -12.71
C ARG A 186 -36.93 -6.27 -11.49
N PRO A 187 -38.05 -5.53 -11.51
CA PRO A 187 -38.53 -4.84 -10.33
C PRO A 187 -39.05 -5.84 -9.29
N SER A 188 -39.08 -5.44 -8.01
CA SER A 188 -39.61 -6.27 -6.92
C SER A 188 -41.14 -6.42 -6.94
N LYS A 189 -41.83 -5.48 -7.60
CA LYS A 189 -43.28 -5.45 -7.78
C LYS A 189 -43.62 -4.97 -9.19
N ARG A 190 -44.84 -5.26 -9.63
CA ARG A 190 -45.35 -4.76 -10.91
C ARG A 190 -45.32 -3.23 -10.93
N LEU A 191 -44.68 -2.68 -11.96
CA LEU A 191 -44.68 -1.26 -12.27
C LEU A 191 -45.73 -0.99 -13.35
N ILE A 192 -46.47 0.10 -13.21
CA ILE A 192 -47.39 0.63 -14.22
C ILE A 192 -46.80 1.96 -14.69
N LEU A 193 -46.48 2.03 -15.97
CA LEU A 193 -45.82 3.13 -16.64
C LEU A 193 -46.64 3.53 -17.88
N SER A 194 -46.20 4.58 -18.57
CA SER A 194 -46.75 5.01 -19.84
C SER A 194 -45.72 4.90 -20.95
N THR A 195 -46.16 4.61 -22.16
CA THR A 195 -45.36 4.74 -23.38
C THR A 195 -46.17 5.38 -24.50
N ILE A 196 -45.52 5.70 -25.63
CA ILE A 196 -46.16 6.27 -26.81
C ILE A 196 -46.12 5.25 -27.95
N VAL A 197 -47.24 5.10 -28.65
CA VAL A 197 -47.41 4.27 -29.84
C VAL A 197 -47.77 5.09 -31.07
N SER A 198 -47.78 4.44 -32.23
CA SER A 198 -48.15 5.07 -33.50
C SER A 198 -49.44 5.89 -33.44
N GLY A 199 -49.43 7.04 -34.11
CA GLY A 199 -50.44 8.08 -33.93
C GLY A 199 -50.15 9.05 -32.79
N ASN A 200 -48.97 8.93 -32.15
CA ASN A 200 -48.55 9.75 -31.00
C ASN A 200 -49.50 9.61 -29.80
N VAL A 201 -50.04 8.41 -29.61
CA VAL A 201 -50.99 8.11 -28.53
C VAL A 201 -50.24 7.55 -27.35
N MET A 202 -50.51 8.07 -26.15
CA MET A 202 -49.98 7.51 -24.91
C MET A 202 -50.81 6.30 -24.49
N VAL A 203 -50.13 5.20 -24.19
CA VAL A 203 -50.73 3.95 -23.72
C VAL A 203 -50.00 3.45 -22.47
N ARG A 204 -50.64 2.50 -21.77
CA ARG A 204 -50.08 1.90 -20.56
C ARG A 204 -49.01 0.86 -20.92
N LEU A 205 -47.91 0.85 -20.18
CA LEU A 205 -46.89 -0.20 -20.22
C LEU A 205 -46.62 -0.70 -18.82
N ASP A 206 -46.60 -2.01 -18.65
CA ASP A 206 -46.34 -2.63 -17.37
C ASP A 206 -45.04 -3.40 -17.40
N ILE A 207 -44.35 -3.41 -16.26
CA ILE A 207 -43.19 -4.28 -16.03
C ILE A 207 -43.52 -5.14 -14.82
N SER A 208 -43.75 -6.43 -15.02
CA SER A 208 -44.09 -7.36 -13.94
C SER A 208 -42.87 -7.67 -13.06
N ALA A 209 -43.10 -8.24 -11.87
CA ALA A 209 -42.02 -8.75 -11.01
C ALA A 209 -41.29 -9.97 -11.63
N THR A 210 -41.94 -10.67 -12.56
CA THR A 210 -41.37 -11.77 -13.35
C THR A 210 -40.58 -11.28 -14.57
N GLY A 211 -40.63 -9.98 -14.87
CA GLY A 211 -39.78 -9.30 -15.84
C GLY A 211 -40.42 -9.07 -17.21
N GLU A 212 -41.65 -9.51 -17.44
CA GLU A 212 -42.36 -9.22 -18.68
C GLU A 212 -42.57 -7.70 -18.81
N VAL A 213 -42.16 -7.16 -19.96
CA VAL A 213 -42.40 -5.78 -20.37
C VAL A 213 -43.58 -5.79 -21.33
N THR A 214 -44.76 -5.45 -20.82
CA THR A 214 -46.06 -5.63 -21.49
C THR A 214 -46.64 -4.28 -21.89
N CYS A 215 -46.95 -4.10 -23.17
CA CYS A 215 -47.63 -2.89 -23.65
C CYS A 215 -49.12 -3.16 -23.84
N TYR A 216 -49.96 -2.30 -23.27
CA TYR A 216 -51.40 -2.27 -23.54
C TYR A 216 -51.65 -1.50 -24.83
N ASP A 217 -52.59 -1.98 -25.64
CA ASP A 217 -52.90 -1.39 -26.96
C ASP A 217 -51.66 -1.24 -27.86
N TYR A 218 -50.80 -2.26 -27.86
CA TYR A 218 -49.58 -2.33 -28.66
C TYR A 218 -49.87 -2.06 -30.14
N ASN A 219 -49.08 -1.17 -30.75
CA ASN A 219 -49.22 -0.82 -32.17
C ASN A 219 -48.07 -1.41 -32.99
N THR A 220 -48.42 -2.18 -34.03
CA THR A 220 -47.47 -2.86 -34.92
C THR A 220 -46.74 -1.92 -35.88
N SER A 221 -47.21 -0.68 -36.07
CA SER A 221 -46.49 0.30 -36.90
C SER A 221 -45.24 0.81 -36.19
N TRP A 222 -45.40 1.26 -34.94
CA TRP A 222 -44.31 1.47 -33.99
C TRP A 222 -44.83 1.64 -32.57
N THR A 223 -44.03 1.19 -31.60
CA THR A 223 -44.25 1.35 -30.16
C THR A 223 -42.92 1.70 -29.51
N SER A 224 -42.85 2.82 -28.77
CA SER A 224 -41.64 3.22 -28.06
C SER A 224 -41.47 2.42 -26.77
N ILE A 225 -40.23 2.16 -26.37
CA ILE A 225 -39.84 1.76 -25.01
C ILE A 225 -38.66 2.60 -24.51
N SER A 226 -38.45 3.77 -25.13
CA SER A 226 -37.37 4.69 -24.81
C SER A 226 -37.66 5.54 -23.57
N GLY A 227 -36.65 5.72 -22.71
CA GLY A 227 -36.73 6.57 -21.52
C GLY A 227 -37.32 5.88 -20.30
N ILE A 228 -37.58 4.57 -20.35
CA ILE A 228 -38.07 3.81 -19.21
C ILE A 228 -36.91 3.55 -18.25
N SER A 229 -37.09 3.90 -16.97
CA SER A 229 -36.12 3.55 -15.93
C SER A 229 -36.79 3.30 -14.58
N PHE A 230 -36.20 2.42 -13.77
CA PHE A 230 -36.70 2.07 -12.44
C PHE A 230 -35.59 1.51 -11.54
N VAL A 231 -35.77 1.67 -10.23
CA VAL A 231 -34.88 1.11 -9.21
C VAL A 231 -35.22 -0.37 -8.96
N ILE A 232 -34.20 -1.17 -8.65
CA ILE A 232 -34.36 -2.57 -8.23
C ILE A 232 -33.80 -2.84 -6.84
#